data_AF-A0A1I7WA26-F1
#
_entry.id   AF-A0A1I7WA26-F1
#
_cell.length_a   1.000
_cell.length_b   1.000
_cell.length_c   1.000
_cell.angle_alpha   90.00
_cell.angle_beta   90.00
_cell.angle_gamma   90.00
#
_symmetry.space_group_name_H-M   'P 1'
#
loop_
_entity.id
_entity.type
_entity.pdbx_description
1 polymer ?
#
loop_
_entity_poly.entity_id
_entity_poly.type
_entity_poly.pdbx_seq_one_letter_code
_entity_poly.pdbx_strand_id
1 'polypeptide(L)'
;MSIPRKIGPTDLNCPISLWVFVDASAKAYACCAYLSHGLLGTSKLVSGKIELTPLKRNITIPRLELVALLLGIRLAHSIIMSLRKEAIYIRIVGDSKVALCWLTTSRSLPVFVRNQVKRILKIREELLKLSKSVTLTHRTQALEGVREINFCPHYGLTVQLGVI
;
A
#
# COMPACT_ATOMS: atom_id res chain seq x y z
N MET A 1 8.69 18.91 24.34
CA MET A 1 8.60 17.76 23.41
C MET A 1 8.73 18.29 21.99
N SER A 2 9.86 18.05 21.31
CA SER A 2 10.09 18.58 19.96
C SER A 2 9.74 17.49 18.94
N ILE A 3 8.70 17.73 18.13
CA ILE A 3 8.31 16.81 17.06
C ILE A 3 9.21 17.11 15.85
N PRO A 4 10.08 16.17 15.43
CA PRO A 4 10.98 16.41 14.31
C PRO A 4 10.18 16.60 13.02
N ARG A 5 10.27 17.81 12.44
CA ARG A 5 9.47 18.28 11.29
C ARG A 5 9.91 17.68 9.94
N LYS A 6 11.04 16.96 9.89
CA LYS A 6 11.62 16.41 8.66
C LYS A 6 11.30 14.92 8.51
N ILE A 7 10.34 14.62 7.63
CA ILE A 7 10.08 13.27 7.10
C ILE A 7 10.91 13.14 5.81
N GLY A 8 12.20 12.90 5.96
CA GLY A 8 13.08 12.70 4.81
C GLY A 8 14.45 12.21 5.25
N PRO A 9 15.13 11.38 4.44
CA PRO A 9 16.46 10.92 4.78
C PRO A 9 17.42 12.11 4.76
N THR A 10 18.45 12.00 5.58
CA THR A 10 19.65 12.84 5.50
C THR A 10 20.56 12.36 4.36
N ASP A 11 20.47 11.08 3.97
CA ASP A 11 21.20 10.47 2.85
C ASP A 11 20.34 10.20 1.61
N LEU A 12 20.74 10.77 0.47
CA LEU A 12 19.98 10.77 -0.79
C LEU A 12 20.02 9.44 -1.57
N ASN A 13 20.88 8.48 -1.21
CA ASN A 13 21.13 7.27 -2.01
C ASN A 13 20.35 6.01 -1.59
N CYS A 14 19.50 6.09 -0.56
CA CYS A 14 18.73 4.92 -0.10
C CYS A 14 17.35 4.85 -0.76
N PRO A 15 16.90 3.67 -1.27
CA PRO A 15 15.56 3.53 -1.81
C PRO A 15 14.51 3.77 -0.71
N ILE A 16 13.55 4.63 -1.01
CA ILE A 16 12.44 4.98 -0.12
C ILE A 16 11.22 4.16 -0.54
N SER A 17 10.57 3.54 0.44
CA SER A 17 9.36 2.75 0.23
C SER A 17 8.22 3.28 1.08
N LEU A 18 7.06 3.52 0.46
CA LEU A 18 5.80 3.85 1.12
C LEU A 18 4.98 2.58 1.30
N TRP A 19 4.78 2.19 2.56
CA TRP A 19 3.97 1.05 2.96
C TRP A 19 2.62 1.53 3.47
N VAL A 20 1.54 1.11 2.85
CA VAL A 20 0.18 1.43 3.29
C VAL A 20 -0.51 0.14 3.69
N PHE A 21 -0.90 0.04 4.96
CA PHE A 21 -1.69 -1.08 5.47
C PHE A 21 -3.14 -0.64 5.55
N VAL A 22 -4.04 -1.48 5.09
CA VAL A 22 -5.48 -1.27 5.15
C VAL A 22 -6.13 -2.42 5.90
N ASP A 23 -7.21 -2.12 6.61
CA ASP A 23 -7.98 -3.09 7.38
C ASP A 23 -9.45 -2.64 7.45
N ALA A 24 -10.37 -3.59 7.49
CA ALA A 24 -11.79 -3.30 7.66
C ALA A 24 -12.48 -4.24 8.66
N SER A 25 -13.45 -3.65 9.36
CA SER A 25 -14.33 -4.35 10.28
C SER A 25 -15.77 -3.92 10.03
N ALA A 26 -16.73 -4.63 10.63
CA ALA A 26 -18.13 -4.24 10.58
C ALA A 26 -18.38 -2.81 11.08
N LYS A 27 -17.52 -2.28 11.97
CA LYS A 27 -17.69 -0.97 12.61
C LYS A 27 -16.99 0.16 11.87
N ALA A 28 -15.83 -0.10 11.29
CA ALA A 28 -15.00 0.90 10.64
C ALA A 28 -14.00 0.27 9.67
N TYR A 29 -13.51 1.06 8.73
CA TYR A 29 -12.38 0.73 7.88
C TYR A 29 -11.30 1.81 8.00
N ALA A 30 -10.05 1.40 7.92
CA ALA A 30 -8.92 2.27 8.19
C ALA A 30 -7.72 1.95 7.30
N CYS A 31 -6.79 2.90 7.25
CA CYS A 31 -5.47 2.71 6.68
C CYS A 31 -4.40 3.50 7.44
N CYS A 32 -3.17 3.01 7.39
CA CYS A 32 -1.99 3.70 7.92
C CYS A 32 -0.81 3.57 6.96
N ALA A 33 -0.03 4.64 6.84
CA ALA A 33 1.04 4.77 5.87
C ALA A 33 2.39 5.01 6.58
N TYR A 34 3.36 4.15 6.29
CA TYR A 34 4.71 4.20 6.81
C TYR A 34 5.70 4.50 5.70
N LEU A 35 6.64 5.39 5.96
CA LEU A 35 7.81 5.58 5.11
C LEU A 35 8.94 4.71 5.67
N SER A 36 9.48 3.83 4.84
CA SER A 36 10.60 2.96 5.17
C SER A 36 11.80 3.29 4.29
N HIS A 37 12.99 3.24 4.91
CA HIS A 37 14.26 3.48 4.26
C HIS A 37 15.00 2.15 4.24
N GLY A 38 15.11 1.52 3.06
CA GLY A 38 15.50 0.12 2.93
C GLY A 38 16.85 -0.25 3.56
N LEU A 39 17.76 0.71 3.72
CA LEU A 39 19.10 0.50 4.27
C LEU A 39 19.22 0.76 5.78
N LEU A 40 18.28 1.50 6.38
CA LEU A 40 18.41 1.96 7.77
C LEU A 40 17.55 1.16 8.74
N GLY A 41 16.67 0.27 8.24
CA GLY A 41 15.71 -0.47 9.08
C GLY A 41 14.70 0.41 9.80
N THR A 42 14.73 1.72 9.60
CA THR A 42 13.82 2.67 10.26
C THR A 42 12.55 2.87 9.43
N SER A 43 11.40 2.67 10.05
CA SER A 43 10.10 3.06 9.51
C SER A 43 9.49 4.19 10.35
N LYS A 44 8.81 5.13 9.69
CA LYS A 44 8.10 6.23 10.35
C LYS A 44 6.65 6.25 9.88
N LEU A 45 5.71 6.30 10.82
CA LEU A 45 4.32 6.57 10.51
C LEU A 45 4.21 7.99 9.95
N VAL A 46 3.71 8.12 8.73
CA VAL A 46 3.52 9.41 8.04
C VAL A 46 2.11 9.91 8.24
N SER A 47 1.13 9.04 8.05
CA SER A 47 -0.28 9.40 8.12
C SER A 47 -1.15 8.17 8.34
N GLY A 48 -2.34 8.38 8.88
CA GLY A 48 -3.37 7.35 9.00
C GLY A 48 -4.74 7.98 8.82
N LYS A 49 -5.70 7.17 8.38
CA LYS A 49 -7.08 7.60 8.18
C LYS A 49 -8.05 6.48 8.55
N ILE A 50 -9.15 6.84 9.21
CA ILE A 50 -10.21 5.92 9.61
C ILE A 50 -11.57 6.54 9.24
N GLU A 51 -12.50 5.70 8.80
CA GLU A 51 -13.88 6.09 8.52
C GLU A 51 -14.84 5.05 9.13
N LEU A 52 -15.94 5.52 9.72
CA LEU A 52 -16.95 4.66 10.35
C LEU A 52 -17.89 4.04 9.31
N THR A 53 -18.23 2.78 9.51
CA THR A 53 -19.18 2.07 8.64
C THR A 53 -20.61 2.61 8.87
N PRO A 54 -21.37 2.95 7.81
CA PRO A 54 -22.74 3.42 7.96
C PRO A 54 -23.66 2.39 8.63
N LEU A 55 -24.28 2.78 9.75
CA LEU A 55 -25.18 1.91 10.55
C LEU A 55 -26.40 1.39 9.78
N LYS A 56 -26.87 2.14 8.77
CA LYS A 56 -28.16 1.89 8.09
C LYS A 56 -28.09 0.86 6.96
N ARG A 57 -26.92 0.30 6.64
CA ARG A 57 -26.75 -0.64 5.53
C ARG A 57 -25.94 -1.85 5.98
N ASN A 58 -26.47 -3.05 5.71
CA ASN A 58 -25.74 -4.28 5.93
C ASN A 58 -24.69 -4.44 4.82
N ILE A 59 -23.48 -3.90 5.05
CA ILE A 59 -22.36 -3.96 4.12
C ILE A 59 -21.50 -5.16 4.49
N THR A 60 -21.23 -6.03 3.52
CA THR A 60 -20.40 -7.21 3.74
C THR A 60 -18.93 -6.81 4.00
N ILE A 61 -18.23 -7.59 4.83
CA ILE A 61 -16.81 -7.37 5.12
C ILE A 61 -15.96 -7.23 3.85
N PRO A 62 -16.08 -8.09 2.81
CA PRO A 62 -15.28 -7.93 1.58
C PRO A 62 -15.51 -6.61 0.85
N ARG A 63 -16.72 -6.02 0.92
CA ARG A 63 -16.98 -4.69 0.35
C ARG A 63 -16.31 -3.59 1.16
N LEU A 64 -16.30 -3.72 2.49
CA LEU A 64 -15.58 -2.78 3.36
C LEU A 64 -14.08 -2.86 3.13
N GLU A 65 -13.52 -4.06 2.97
CA GLU A 65 -12.11 -4.27 2.60
C GLU A 65 -11.73 -3.61 1.27
N LEU A 66 -12.60 -3.70 0.26
CA LEU A 66 -12.40 -3.01 -1.01
C LEU A 66 -12.42 -1.48 -0.85
N VAL A 67 -13.29 -0.96 0.03
CA VAL A 67 -13.32 0.47 0.34
C VAL A 67 -12.10 0.88 1.17
N ALA A 68 -11.61 0.03 2.07
CA ALA A 68 -10.35 0.24 2.80
C ALA A 68 -9.16 0.33 1.85
N LEU A 69 -9.08 -0.55 0.84
CA LEU A 69 -8.08 -0.45 -0.24
C LEU A 69 -8.18 0.87 -1.00
N LEU A 70 -9.41 1.31 -1.31
CA LEU A 70 -9.62 2.62 -1.95
C LEU A 70 -9.19 3.77 -1.04
N LEU A 71 -9.42 3.68 0.27
CA LEU A 71 -8.96 4.67 1.25
C LEU A 71 -7.43 4.72 1.30
N GLY A 72 -6.78 3.54 1.35
CA GLY A 72 -5.33 3.39 1.37
C GLY A 72 -4.66 3.95 0.12
N ILE A 73 -5.15 3.63 -1.09
CA ILE A 73 -4.55 4.14 -2.33
C ILE A 73 -4.72 5.65 -2.49
N ARG A 74 -5.83 6.22 -2.01
CA ARG A 74 -6.03 7.67 -1.96
C ARG A 74 -5.06 8.34 -0.99
N LEU A 75 -4.84 7.73 0.18
CA LEU A 75 -3.86 8.22 1.14
C LEU A 75 -2.45 8.19 0.53
N ALA A 76 -2.08 7.09 -0.12
CA ALA A 76 -0.80 6.96 -0.83
C ALA A 76 -0.62 8.08 -1.87
N HIS A 77 -1.62 8.29 -2.72
CA HIS A 77 -1.61 9.36 -3.72
C HIS A 77 -1.41 10.74 -3.10
N SER A 78 -2.14 11.06 -2.02
CA SER A 78 -1.99 12.33 -1.33
C SER A 78 -0.59 12.52 -0.74
N ILE A 79 0.01 11.47 -0.18
CA ILE A 79 1.36 11.50 0.39
C ILE A 79 2.39 11.74 -0.72
N ILE A 80 2.31 11.01 -1.83
CA ILE A 80 3.27 11.13 -2.94
C ILE A 80 3.21 12.52 -3.57
N MET A 81 2.01 13.04 -3.82
CA MET A 81 1.83 14.41 -4.32
C MET A 81 2.42 15.46 -3.38
N SER A 82 2.37 15.23 -2.07
CA SER A 82 2.91 16.15 -1.06
C SER A 82 4.43 16.04 -0.94
N LEU A 83 4.98 14.83 -1.08
CA LEU A 83 6.40 14.57 -0.86
C LEU A 83 7.27 15.11 -2.01
N ARG A 84 6.70 15.33 -3.20
CA ARG A 84 7.40 15.83 -4.41
C ARG A 84 8.72 15.10 -4.70
N LYS A 85 8.81 13.84 -4.30
CA LYS A 85 9.99 13.00 -4.49
C LYS A 85 9.70 11.96 -5.54
N GLU A 86 10.59 11.91 -6.52
CA GLU A 86 10.64 10.85 -7.51
C GLU A 86 11.25 9.58 -6.87
N ALA A 87 11.03 8.43 -7.48
CA ALA A 87 11.67 7.16 -7.14
C ALA A 87 11.25 6.44 -5.83
N ILE A 88 9.99 6.56 -5.41
CA ILE A 88 9.44 5.79 -4.28
C ILE A 88 8.83 4.47 -4.76
N TYR A 89 9.02 3.39 -3.99
CA TYR A 89 8.29 2.13 -4.15
C TYR A 89 7.02 2.18 -3.29
N ILE A 90 5.85 1.94 -3.87
CA ILE A 90 4.58 2.00 -3.15
C ILE A 90 4.02 0.59 -2.99
N ARG A 91 3.78 0.18 -1.74
CA ARG A 91 3.13 -1.09 -1.43
C ARG A 91 1.89 -0.86 -0.60
N ILE A 92 0.75 -1.32 -1.10
CA ILE A 92 -0.53 -1.31 -0.42
C ILE A 92 -0.85 -2.74 -0.02
N VAL A 93 -1.10 -2.96 1.27
CA VAL A 93 -1.24 -4.28 1.87
C VAL A 93 -2.61 -4.37 2.55
N GLY A 94 -3.41 -5.35 2.13
CA GLY A 94 -4.68 -5.71 2.78
C GLY A 94 -4.73 -7.20 3.11
N ASP A 95 -5.70 -7.61 3.92
CA ASP A 95 -5.88 -9.00 4.37
C ASP A 95 -6.94 -9.78 3.57
N SER A 96 -7.70 -9.10 2.71
CA SER A 96 -8.78 -9.71 1.94
C SER A 96 -8.35 -10.23 0.57
N LYS A 97 -8.19 -11.55 0.46
CA LYS A 97 -7.98 -12.22 -0.84
C LYS A 97 -9.13 -11.95 -1.81
N VAL A 98 -10.37 -11.85 -1.31
CA VAL A 98 -11.56 -11.57 -2.14
C VAL A 98 -11.48 -10.17 -2.74
N ALA A 99 -11.15 -9.15 -1.94
CA ALA A 99 -11.04 -7.78 -2.43
C ALA A 99 -9.91 -7.64 -3.47
N LEU A 100 -8.78 -8.31 -3.25
CA LEU A 100 -7.67 -8.35 -4.21
C LEU A 100 -8.03 -9.09 -5.50
N CYS A 101 -8.74 -10.22 -5.41
CA CYS A 101 -9.21 -10.96 -6.59
C CYS A 101 -10.16 -10.13 -7.47
N TRP A 102 -10.99 -9.28 -6.87
CA TRP A 102 -11.84 -8.36 -7.65
C TRP A 102 -11.06 -7.33 -8.47
N LEU A 103 -9.80 -7.04 -8.12
CA LEU A 103 -8.95 -6.13 -8.90
C LEU A 103 -8.43 -6.76 -10.20
N THR A 104 -8.39 -8.09 -10.29
CA THR A 104 -7.77 -8.82 -11.41
C THR A 104 -8.75 -9.71 -12.18
N THR A 105 -9.94 -9.95 -11.65
CA THR A 105 -10.93 -10.84 -12.28
C THR A 105 -11.51 -10.25 -13.57
N SER A 106 -11.69 -11.11 -14.58
CA SER A 106 -12.41 -10.80 -15.82
C SER A 106 -13.93 -11.01 -15.70
N ARG A 107 -14.40 -11.57 -14.58
CA ARG A 107 -15.82 -11.86 -14.37
C ARG A 107 -16.63 -10.59 -14.13
N SER A 108 -17.92 -10.65 -14.44
CA SER A 108 -18.85 -9.56 -14.15
C SER A 108 -18.97 -9.34 -12.64
N LEU A 109 -18.61 -8.13 -12.20
CA LEU A 109 -18.71 -7.71 -10.80
C LEU A 109 -20.01 -6.94 -10.55
N PRO A 110 -20.57 -7.01 -9.31
CA PRO A 110 -21.64 -6.13 -8.88
C PRO A 110 -21.29 -4.66 -9.10
N VAL A 111 -22.27 -3.83 -9.47
CA VAL A 111 -22.05 -2.42 -9.87
C VAL A 111 -21.22 -1.64 -8.83
N PHE A 112 -21.53 -1.78 -7.54
CA PHE A 112 -20.77 -1.16 -6.47
C PHE A 112 -19.28 -1.56 -6.49
N VAL A 113 -19.01 -2.87 -6.51
CA VAL A 113 -17.66 -3.43 -6.51
C VAL A 113 -16.90 -2.95 -7.74
N ARG A 114 -17.51 -3.07 -8.92
CA ARG A 114 -16.95 -2.62 -10.21
C ARG A 114 -16.55 -1.14 -10.16
N ASN A 115 -17.40 -0.28 -9.60
CA ASN A 115 -17.13 1.15 -9.50
C ASN A 115 -15.95 1.44 -8.57
N GLN A 116 -15.80 0.70 -7.46
CA GLN A 116 -14.64 0.87 -6.57
C GLN A 116 -13.36 0.34 -7.21
N VAL A 117 -13.40 -0.82 -7.87
CA VAL A 117 -12.26 -1.36 -8.63
C VAL A 117 -11.78 -0.36 -9.67
N LYS A 118 -12.69 0.21 -10.48
CA LYS A 118 -12.34 1.25 -11.47
C LYS A 118 -11.63 2.45 -10.85
N ARG A 119 -12.11 2.93 -9.70
CA ARG A 119 -11.48 4.05 -8.98
C ARG A 119 -10.09 3.67 -8.46
N ILE A 120 -9.92 2.48 -7.89
CA ILE A 120 -8.63 1.99 -7.41
C ILE A 120 -7.64 1.90 -8.57
N LEU A 121 -8.02 1.26 -9.67
CA LEU A 121 -7.14 1.09 -10.83
C LEU A 121 -6.75 2.43 -11.47
N LYS A 122 -7.69 3.37 -11.59
CA LYS A 122 -7.40 4.72 -12.07
C LYS A 122 -6.33 5.42 -11.23
N ILE A 123 -6.48 5.42 -9.90
CA ILE A 123 -5.50 6.07 -9.00
C ILE A 123 -4.17 5.33 -9.05
N ARG A 124 -4.19 4.00 -9.20
CA ARG A 124 -2.97 3.20 -9.38
C ARG A 124 -2.19 3.62 -10.62
N GLU A 125 -2.87 3.84 -11.74
CA GLU A 125 -2.25 4.32 -12.99
C GLU A 125 -1.64 5.71 -12.81
N GLU A 126 -2.33 6.61 -12.09
CA GLU A 126 -1.79 7.93 -11.74
C GLU A 126 -0.52 7.82 -10.86
N LEU A 127 -0.55 6.94 -9.85
CA LEU A 127 0.61 6.68 -9.00
C LEU A 127 1.80 6.08 -9.77
N LEU A 128 1.55 5.19 -10.73
CA LEU A 128 2.62 4.59 -11.55
C LEU A 128 3.39 5.62 -12.38
N LYS A 129 2.78 6.78 -12.69
CA LYS A 129 3.47 7.89 -13.37
C LYS A 129 4.42 8.66 -12.44
N LEU A 130 4.19 8.58 -11.13
CA LEU A 130 4.89 9.37 -10.12
C LEU A 130 5.87 8.54 -9.29
N SER A 131 5.88 7.21 -9.45
CA SER A 131 6.58 6.28 -8.58
C SER A 131 7.26 5.17 -9.39
N LYS A 132 8.25 4.50 -8.78
CA LYS A 132 8.97 3.40 -9.44
C LYS A 132 8.10 2.15 -9.58
N SER A 133 7.28 1.87 -8.58
CA SER A 133 6.34 0.76 -8.62
C SER A 133 5.17 0.98 -7.68
N VAL A 134 4.03 0.37 -8.03
CA VAL A 134 2.82 0.34 -7.19
C VAL A 134 2.30 -1.08 -7.16
N THR A 135 2.38 -1.71 -6.00
CA THR A 135 1.91 -3.09 -5.79
C THR A 135 0.79 -3.13 -4.75
N LEU A 136 -0.29 -3.84 -5.08
CA LEU A 136 -1.36 -4.18 -4.14
C LEU A 136 -1.21 -5.67 -3.81
N THR A 137 -0.90 -6.00 -2.57
CA THR A 137 -0.59 -7.37 -2.15
C THR A 137 -1.37 -7.80 -0.93
N HIS A 138 -1.55 -9.11 -0.79
CA HIS A 138 -2.06 -9.69 0.45
C HIS A 138 -1.00 -9.62 1.56
N ARG A 139 -1.43 -9.48 2.82
CA ARG A 139 -0.56 -9.40 4.00
C ARG A 139 0.43 -10.57 4.10
N THR A 140 0.03 -11.79 3.76
CA THR A 140 0.89 -12.97 3.86
C THR A 140 2.05 -12.92 2.85
N GLN A 141 1.78 -12.48 1.62
CA GLN A 141 2.79 -12.34 0.56
C GLN A 141 3.71 -11.13 0.78
N ALA A 142 3.21 -10.07 1.42
CA ALA A 142 4.00 -8.89 1.72
C ALA A 142 5.14 -9.20 2.71
N LEU A 143 4.97 -10.18 3.61
CA LEU A 143 6.00 -10.59 4.57
C LEU A 143 7.06 -11.50 3.96
N GLU A 144 6.69 -12.31 2.94
CA GLU A 144 7.63 -13.15 2.19
C GLU A 144 8.59 -12.28 1.36
N GLY A 145 8.07 -11.28 0.64
CA GLY A 145 8.92 -10.34 -0.12
C GLY A 145 9.80 -9.45 0.77
N VAL A 146 9.45 -9.24 2.05
CA VAL A 146 10.33 -8.53 3.01
C VAL A 146 11.48 -9.41 3.48
N ARG A 147 11.30 -10.74 3.55
CA ARG A 147 12.40 -11.66 3.87
C ARG A 147 13.44 -11.69 2.74
N GLU A 148 13.03 -11.56 1.48
CA GLU A 148 13.96 -11.49 0.34
C GLU A 148 14.78 -10.20 0.30
N ILE A 149 14.25 -9.07 0.77
CA ILE A 149 14.95 -7.76 0.76
C ILE A 149 15.95 -7.63 1.93
N ASN A 150 15.95 -8.56 2.89
CA ASN A 150 16.82 -8.53 4.07
C ASN A 150 18.18 -9.22 3.89
N PHE A 151 18.58 -9.58 2.66
CA PHE A 151 19.95 -10.03 2.38
C PHE A 151 20.75 -8.94 1.67
N CYS A 152 21.58 -8.23 2.43
CA CYS A 152 22.72 -7.51 1.88
C CYS A 152 23.96 -7.93 2.66
N PRO A 153 24.62 -9.05 2.28
CA PRO A 153 25.99 -9.27 2.70
C PRO A 153 26.83 -8.30 1.87
N HIS A 154 27.80 -7.65 2.49
CA HIS A 154 28.82 -6.92 1.74
C HIS A 154 29.30 -7.80 0.56
N TYR A 155 29.48 -7.22 -0.63
CA TYR A 155 30.08 -7.83 -1.84
C TYR A 155 29.15 -8.66 -2.76
N GLY A 156 28.98 -8.18 -4.01
CA GLY A 156 28.83 -9.00 -5.22
C GLY A 156 27.43 -9.57 -5.54
N LEU A 157 26.82 -9.07 -6.61
CA LEU A 157 25.63 -9.65 -7.26
C LEU A 157 25.76 -11.15 -7.54
N THR A 158 24.70 -11.93 -7.28
CA THR A 158 23.83 -12.57 -8.29
C THR A 158 22.69 -13.30 -7.56
N VAL A 159 21.42 -13.00 -7.88
CA VAL A 159 20.26 -13.80 -7.47
C VAL A 159 19.82 -14.61 -8.69
N GLN A 160 20.03 -15.93 -8.66
CA GLN A 160 19.22 -16.87 -9.44
C GLN A 160 18.12 -17.40 -8.53
N LEU A 161 16.87 -17.29 -8.95
CA LEU A 161 15.75 -18.07 -8.43
C LEU A 161 15.10 -18.78 -9.61
N GLY A 162 15.42 -20.07 -9.74
CA GLY A 162 14.72 -21.01 -10.60
C GLY A 162 13.31 -21.26 -10.07
N VAL A 163 12.35 -21.25 -10.98
CA VAL A 163 10.95 -21.61 -10.78
C VAL A 163 10.87 -23.13 -10.62
N ILE A 164 10.05 -23.62 -9.67
CA ILE A 164 9.57 -25.01 -9.64
C ILE A 164 8.37 -25.12 -10.57
#